data_AF-A0A7W1Q7A4-F1
#
_entry.id   AF-A0A7W1Q7A4-F1
#
_cell.length_a   1.000
_cell.length_b   1.000
_cell.length_c   1.000
_cell.angle_alpha   90.00
_cell.angle_beta   90.00
_cell.angle_gamma   90.00
#
_symmetry.space_group_name_H-M   'P 1'
#
loop_
_entity.id
_entity.type
_entity.pdbx_description
1 polymer ?
#
loop_
_entity_poly.entity_id
_entity_poly.type
_entity_poly.pdbx_seq_one_letter_code
_entity_poly.pdbx_strand_id
1 'polypeptide(L)' 'VVTVVNLDPHHIHAGWLELPLEDLGIDPAQSFQVHDLLTDSRYLWGGPRNFVELNPHVVPAHILRVRHRVSTERDFEYFL' A
#
# COMPACT_ATOMS: atom_id res chain seq x y z
N VAL A 1 1.35 -8.85 3.22
CA VAL A 1 0.55 -8.42 2.04
C VAL A 1 -0.81 -8.02 2.56
N VAL A 2 -1.33 -6.88 2.11
CA VAL A 2 -2.67 -6.38 2.44
C VAL A 2 -3.49 -6.39 1.15
N THR A 3 -4.71 -6.90 1.20
CA THR A 3 -5.59 -6.91 0.03
C THR A 3 -6.83 -6.09 0.34
N VAL A 4 -7.17 -5.16 -0.53
CA VAL A 4 -8.38 -4.34 -0.43
C VAL A 4 -9.22 -4.64 -1.67
N VAL A 5 -10.48 -5.03 -1.49
CA VAL A 5 -11.36 -5.43 -2.59
C VAL A 5 -12.66 -4.66 -2.49
N ASN A 6 -13.08 -4.07 -3.61
CA ASN A 6 -14.43 -3.57 -3.77
C ASN A 6 -15.33 -4.74 -4.22
N LEU A 7 -16.36 -5.03 -3.42
CA LEU A 7 -17.31 -6.11 -3.70
C LEU A 7 -18.53 -5.64 -4.53
N ASP A 8 -18.65 -4.33 -4.78
CA ASP A 8 -19.64 -3.76 -5.69
C ASP A 8 -19.06 -3.70 -7.12
N PRO A 9 -19.59 -4.48 -8.07
CA PRO A 9 -19.05 -4.51 -9.43
C PRO A 9 -19.48 -3.31 -10.29
N HIS A 10 -20.34 -2.42 -9.79
CA HIS A 10 -20.89 -1.31 -10.57
C HIS A 10 -20.35 0.05 -10.14
N HIS A 11 -20.14 0.27 -8.84
CA HIS A 11 -19.85 1.59 -8.29
C HIS A 11 -18.42 1.71 -7.75
N ILE A 12 -17.88 2.93 -7.85
CA ILE A 12 -16.62 3.31 -7.21
C ILE A 12 -16.85 3.40 -5.70
N HIS A 13 -15.95 2.81 -4.91
CA HIS A 13 -15.95 2.95 -3.46
C HIS A 13 -14.61 3.51 -2.99
N ALA A 14 -14.66 4.46 -2.07
CA ALA A 14 -13.49 5.07 -1.47
C ALA A 14 -13.60 5.09 0.05
N GLY A 15 -12.46 5.08 0.74
CA GLY A 15 -12.45 5.04 2.19
C GLY A 15 -11.07 5.17 2.79
N TRP A 16 -11.05 5.20 4.12
CA TRP A 16 -9.82 5.18 4.90
C TRP A 16 -9.52 3.74 5.31
N LEU A 17 -8.34 3.26 4.93
CA LEU A 17 -7.75 2.01 5.38
C LEU A 17 -6.88 2.29 6.62
N GLU A 18 -7.20 1.64 7.74
CA GLU A 18 -6.40 1.69 8.95
C GLU A 18 -5.58 0.41 9.06
N LEU A 19 -4.24 0.54 9.02
CA LEU A 19 -3.30 -0.57 9.11
C LEU A 19 -2.81 -0.73 10.55
N PRO A 20 -2.75 -1.97 11.08
CA PRO A 20 -2.16 -2.24 12.38
C PRO A 20 -0.62 -2.21 12.25
N LEU A 21 -0.04 -1.00 12.24
CA LEU A 21 1.39 -0.82 11.97
C LEU A 21 2.30 -1.51 12.99
N GLU A 22 1.88 -1.58 14.25
CA GLU A 22 2.61 -2.27 15.32
C GLU A 22 2.75 -3.78 15.03
N ASP A 23 1.65 -4.44 14.66
CA ASP A 23 1.63 -5.86 14.27
C ASP A 23 2.45 -6.11 12.99
N LEU A 24 2.50 -5.09 12.14
CA LEU A 24 3.32 -5.08 10.93
C LEU A 24 4.76 -4.65 11.20
N GLY A 25 5.19 -4.40 12.44
CA GLY A 25 6.56 -3.98 12.76
C GLY A 25 7.02 -2.73 12.01
N ILE A 26 6.12 -1.77 11.83
CA ILE A 26 6.36 -0.46 11.19
C ILE A 26 6.19 0.62 12.25
N ASP A 27 7.17 1.52 12.34
CA ASP A 27 7.09 2.70 13.21
C ASP A 27 6.01 3.65 12.66
N PRO A 28 4.93 3.97 13.42
CA PRO A 28 3.88 4.88 12.98
C PRO A 28 4.35 6.30 12.67
N ALA A 29 5.51 6.71 13.21
CA ALA A 29 6.10 8.02 12.94
C ALA A 29 6.90 8.06 11.62
N GLN A 30 7.18 6.90 11.02
CA GLN A 30 7.96 6.81 9.78
C GLN A 30 7.06 6.55 8.57
N SER A 31 7.50 7.05 7.43
CA SER A 31 6.88 6.69 6.16
C SER A 31 7.36 5.31 5.71
N PHE A 32 6.50 4.58 5.02
CA PHE A 32 6.77 3.24 4.52
C PHE A 32 6.28 3.10 3.09
N GLN A 33 6.92 2.21 2.33
CA GLN A 33 6.58 2.01 0.93
C GLN A 33 5.52 0.92 0.79
N VAL A 34 4.54 1.18 -0.05
CA VAL A 34 3.53 0.20 -0.45
C VAL A 34 3.59 0.03 -1.95
N HIS A 35 3.64 -1.22 -2.40
CA HIS A 35 3.65 -1.57 -3.82
C HIS A 35 2.37 -2.32 -4.15
N ASP A 36 1.53 -1.75 -5.02
CA ASP A 36 0.37 -2.43 -5.56
C ASP A 36 0.81 -3.37 -6.69
N LEU A 37 0.66 -4.66 -6.44
CA LEU A 37 1.11 -5.72 -7.34
C LEU A 37 0.21 -5.87 -8.58
N LEU A 38 -1.01 -5.31 -8.56
CA LEU A 38 -1.91 -5.37 -9.73
C LEU A 38 -1.56 -4.30 -10.77
N THR A 39 -1.16 -3.11 -10.31
CA THR A 39 -0.90 -1.95 -11.18
C THR A 39 0.58 -1.61 -11.31
N ASP A 40 1.44 -2.30 -10.56
CA ASP A 40 2.86 -1.98 -10.34
C ASP A 40 3.12 -0.61 -9.68
N SER A 41 2.07 0.10 -9.27
CA SER A 41 2.16 1.42 -8.64
C SER A 41 2.82 1.36 -7.26
N ARG A 42 3.59 2.40 -6.92
CA ARG A 42 4.28 2.51 -5.63
C ARG A 42 3.86 3.78 -4.91
N TYR A 43 3.50 3.63 -3.66
CA TYR A 43 3.05 4.71 -2.78
C TYR A 43 3.98 4.83 -1.58
N LEU A 44 4.12 6.05 -1.08
CA LEU A 44 4.74 6.33 0.21
C LEU A 44 3.62 6.70 1.18
N TRP A 45 3.38 5.85 2.16
CA TRP A 45 2.33 6.02 3.16
C TRP A 45 2.95 6.44 4.49
N GLY A 46 2.18 7.17 5.30
CA GLY A 46 2.62 7.67 6.59
C GLY A 46 1.52 7.45 7.62
N GLY A 47 1.90 6.94 8.79
CA GLY A 47 0.96 6.57 9.84
C GLY A 47 -0.04 5.47 9.43
N PRO A 48 -0.97 5.13 10.32
CA PRO A 48 -1.82 3.96 10.15
C PRO A 48 -2.96 4.18 9.14
N ARG A 49 -3.39 5.41 8.90
CA ARG A 49 -4.64 5.72 8.19
C ARG A 49 -4.37 6.29 6.80
N ASN A 50 -4.71 5.52 5.76
CA ASN A 50 -4.41 5.84 4.36
C ASN A 50 -5.67 5.81 3.51
N PHE A 51 -5.81 6.76 2.58
CA PHE A 51 -6.97 6.82 1.70
C PHE A 51 -6.83 5.85 0.51
N VAL A 52 -7.89 5.13 0.18
CA VAL A 52 -7.98 4.23 -0.96
C VAL A 52 -9.27 4.47 -1.73
N GLU A 53 -9.21 4.33 -3.06
CA GLU A 53 -10.36 4.38 -3.95
C GLU A 53 -10.25 3.23 -4.95
N LEU A 54 -11.34 2.49 -5.14
CA LEU A 54 -11.40 1.34 -6.02
C LEU A 54 -12.51 1.53 -7.05
N ASN A 55 -12.12 1.61 -8.31
CA ASN A 55 -13.04 1.66 -9.44
C ASN A 55 -13.19 0.26 -10.05
N PRO A 56 -14.37 -0.38 -9.94
CA PRO A 56 -14.55 -1.76 -10.41
C PRO A 56 -14.37 -1.93 -11.92
N HIS A 57 -14.46 -0.86 -12.70
CA HIS A 57 -14.26 -0.87 -14.16
C HIS A 57 -12.80 -0.68 -14.59
N VAL A 58 -11.90 -0.36 -13.66
CA VAL A 58 -10.47 -0.13 -13.93
C VAL A 58 -9.61 -1.10 -13.12
N VAL A 59 -9.73 -1.05 -11.80
CA VAL A 59 -9.03 -1.94 -10.86
C VAL A 59 -9.96 -2.18 -9.65
N PRO A 60 -10.61 -3.35 -9.55
CA PRO A 60 -11.59 -3.62 -8.48
C PRO A 60 -10.94 -3.91 -7.13
N ALA A 61 -9.62 -4.08 -7.10
CA ALA A 61 -8.87 -4.43 -5.90
C ALA A 61 -7.47 -3.83 -5.93
N HIS A 62 -6.84 -3.75 -4.77
CA HIS A 62 -5.40 -3.54 -4.63
C HIS A 62 -4.77 -4.73 -3.91
N ILE A 63 -3.63 -5.21 -4.41
CA ILE A 63 -2.81 -6.20 -3.71
C ILE A 63 -1.54 -5.50 -3.26
N LEU A 64 -1.56 -5.02 -2.03
CA LEU A 64 -0.55 -4.13 -1.46
C LEU A 64 0.55 -4.93 -0.76
N ARG A 65 1.75 -4.96 -1.34
CA ARG A 65 2.96 -5.37 -0.65
C ARG A 65 3.52 -4.20 0.14
N VAL A 66 3.31 -4.24 1.46
CA VAL A 66 3.89 -3.30 2.42
C VAL A 66 5.36 -3.65 2.65
N ARG A 67 6.24 -2.65 2.65
CA ARG A 67 7.68 -2.79 2.91
C ARG A 67 8.05 -2.01 4.18
N HIS A 68 8.69 -2.69 5.12
CA HIS A 68 9.07 -2.14 6.44
C HIS A 68 10.15 -1.06 6.36
N ARG A 69 10.96 -1.06 5.30
CA ARG A 69 12.09 -0.15 5.12
C ARG A 69 11.93 0.52 3.77
N VAL A 70 11.82 1.84 3.77
CA VAL A 70 12.08 2.62 2.55
C VAL A 70 13.55 2.40 2.25
N SER A 71 13.80 1.60 1.22
CA SER A 71 15.14 1.44 0.70
C SER A 71 15.59 2.81 0.23
N THR A 72 16.48 3.43 1.01
CA THR A 72 17.16 4.65 0.60
C THR A 72 18.22 4.22 -0.42
N GLU A 73 18.60 5.09 -1.36
CA GLU A 73 19.56 4.81 -2.46
C GLU A 73 20.86 4.07 -2.05
N ARG A 74 21.19 4.02 -0.76
CA ARG A 74 22.28 3.23 -0.17
C ARG A 74 22.15 1.71 -0.33
N ASP A 75 20.98 1.15 -0.61
CA ASP A 75 20.86 -0.31 -0.77
C ASP A 75 21.17 -0.80 -2.21
N PHE A 76 21.43 0.11 -3.16
CA PHE A 76 21.75 -0.25 -4.55
C PHE A 76 23.21 -0.64 -4.80
N GLU A 77 24.13 -0.41 -3.85
CA GLU A 77 25.57 -0.66 -4.05
C GLU A 77 26.00 -2.14 -4.04
N TYR A 78 25.07 -3.10 -3.92
CA TYR A 78 25.43 -4.53 -3.84
C TYR A 78 25.21 -5.35 -5.13
N PHE A 79 24.98 -4.70 -6.27
CA PHE A 79 24.94 -5.36 -7.57
C PHE A 79 25.95 -4.73 -8.55
N LEU A 80 27.24 -4.92 -8.30
CA LEU A 80 28.31 -4.76 -9.29
C LEU A 80 29.09 -6.07 -9.41
#